data_AF-A0A2G5X0S7-F1
#
_entry.id   AF-A0A2G5X0S7-F1
#
_cell.length_a   1.000
_cell.length_b   1.000
_cell.length_c   1.000
_cell.angle_alpha   90.00
_cell.angle_beta   90.00
_cell.angle_gamma   90.00
#
_symmetry.space_group_name_H-M   'P 1'
#
loop_
_entity.id
_entity.type
_entity.pdbx_description
1 polymer ?
#
loop_
_entity_poly.entity_id
_entity_poly.type
_entity_poly.pdbx_seq_one_letter_code
_entity_poly.pdbx_strand_id
1 'polypeptide(L)'
;MKKEELFDIYQRQTETILFTKFSVRNYSGDLKRIYRLLLVQYFAAAFTSNEEEFKWSQYKLSCMHMASNTSNLSDVDEDFVKEIKSKTFEFLCENLRFNLVESLEDELHKSRVNDGILNSCVNFMLSYINQDVRTLFLYSEIKEFWDVNLLYKENASEVCVLPGHWIELVPFKYNLPIHTFPEYFAYQDMINIWNDTIEKYAVINDIDFNRQSEIREKHYSFNSSLRTSLILGVHFFETYLYYLYYNLKQTNEFSDNRLIKRSDVRKINDKQIVETLLYNEFPDLELKINVNYQKYLETLEYRDALVHMSAFSEKGFSRMQYLLDIDIDIVSKSLQNIVDMVEIIDIQVEKYGILFWKGMFEWPIFNETHKNSTLTI
;
A
#
# COMPACT_ATOMS: atom_id res chain seq x y z
N MET A 1 -1.43 23.44 16.74
CA MET A 1 -2.71 22.74 17.00
C MET A 1 -2.40 21.26 17.03
N LYS A 2 -3.07 20.43 17.84
CA LYS A 2 -2.82 18.98 17.81
C LYS A 2 -3.45 18.38 16.54
N LYS A 3 -2.90 17.29 16.00
CA LYS A 3 -3.44 16.58 14.81
C LYS A 3 -4.91 16.16 15.00
N GLU A 4 -5.27 15.76 16.21
CA GLU A 4 -6.65 15.42 16.60
C GLU A 4 -7.60 16.63 16.42
N GLU A 5 -7.18 17.82 16.87
CA GLU A 5 -7.97 19.05 16.73
C GLU A 5 -8.15 19.44 15.25
N LEU A 6 -7.11 19.25 14.41
CA LEU A 6 -7.18 19.46 12.96
C LEU A 6 -8.16 18.49 12.29
N PHE A 7 -8.12 17.22 12.67
CA PHE A 7 -9.02 16.19 12.16
C PHE A 7 -10.48 16.50 12.50
N ASP A 8 -10.76 16.90 13.75
CA ASP A 8 -12.10 17.33 14.17
C ASP A 8 -12.59 18.56 13.39
N ILE A 9 -11.69 19.51 13.09
CA ILE A 9 -12.01 20.67 12.26
C ILE A 9 -12.31 20.23 10.83
N TYR A 10 -11.50 19.34 10.28
CA TYR A 10 -11.70 18.77 8.95
C TYR A 10 -13.05 18.06 8.83
N GLN A 11 -13.39 17.18 9.77
CA GLN A 11 -14.69 16.50 9.78
C GLN A 11 -15.85 17.51 9.82
N ARG A 12 -15.86 18.41 10.82
CA ARG A 12 -16.92 19.41 10.99
C ARG A 12 -17.08 20.34 9.79
N GLN A 13 -15.97 20.78 9.19
CA GLN A 13 -16.01 21.68 8.04
C GLN A 13 -16.36 20.99 6.74
N THR A 14 -15.94 19.74 6.59
CA THR A 14 -16.40 18.91 5.49
C THR A 14 -17.93 18.83 5.50
N GLU A 15 -18.53 18.61 6.67
CA GLU A 15 -19.98 18.62 6.90
C GLU A 15 -20.67 19.98 6.65
N THR A 16 -20.01 21.11 6.96
CA THR A 16 -20.65 22.46 6.91
C THR A 16 -20.36 23.26 5.65
N ILE A 17 -19.13 23.27 5.14
CA ILE A 17 -18.69 24.13 4.03
C ILE A 17 -18.80 23.41 2.67
N LEU A 18 -18.67 22.08 2.66
CA LEU A 18 -18.59 21.28 1.43
C LEU A 18 -19.92 20.63 1.03
N PHE A 19 -20.90 20.57 1.94
CA PHE A 19 -22.05 19.67 1.80
C PHE A 19 -23.41 20.27 1.49
N THR A 20 -23.54 21.58 1.30
CA THR A 20 -24.69 21.98 0.51
C THR A 20 -24.35 21.75 -0.95
N LYS A 21 -25.00 20.78 -1.61
CA LYS A 21 -25.06 20.69 -3.10
C LYS A 21 -25.41 22.03 -3.77
N PHE A 22 -25.82 23.02 -2.97
CA PHE A 22 -26.05 24.41 -3.30
C PHE A 22 -24.76 25.26 -3.44
N SER A 23 -23.69 25.03 -2.68
CA SER A 23 -22.50 25.90 -2.70
C SER A 23 -21.81 25.96 -4.07
N VAL A 24 -21.50 24.82 -4.70
CA VAL A 24 -20.88 24.79 -6.05
C VAL A 24 -21.85 25.28 -7.14
N ARG A 25 -23.17 25.08 -6.96
CA ARG A 25 -24.19 25.50 -7.94
C ARG A 25 -24.40 27.01 -7.96
N ASN A 26 -24.08 27.70 -6.85
CA ASN A 26 -24.21 29.14 -6.71
C ASN A 26 -23.14 29.92 -7.50
N TYR A 27 -22.08 29.25 -7.97
CA TYR A 27 -21.03 29.88 -8.77
C TYR A 27 -21.14 29.50 -10.25
N SER A 28 -20.82 30.45 -11.13
CA SER A 28 -20.69 30.26 -12.58
C SER A 28 -19.34 30.77 -13.07
N GLY A 29 -18.89 30.28 -14.23
CA GLY A 29 -17.65 30.74 -14.88
C GLY A 29 -16.41 30.55 -14.00
N ASP A 30 -15.56 31.57 -13.94
CA ASP A 30 -14.27 31.50 -13.24
C ASP A 30 -14.39 31.31 -11.73
N LEU A 31 -15.42 31.89 -11.08
CA LEU A 31 -15.61 31.70 -9.63
C LEU A 31 -15.89 30.24 -9.27
N LYS A 32 -16.62 29.51 -10.13
CA LYS A 32 -16.84 28.08 -9.96
C LYS A 32 -15.53 27.30 -10.06
N ARG A 33 -14.66 27.69 -10.99
CA ARG A 33 -13.33 27.09 -11.16
C ARG A 33 -12.44 27.35 -9.95
N ILE A 34 -12.42 28.57 -9.44
CA ILE A 34 -11.66 28.96 -8.23
C ILE A 34 -12.11 28.17 -7.00
N TYR A 35 -13.44 28.07 -6.78
CA TYR A 35 -13.97 27.27 -5.67
C TYR A 35 -13.51 25.81 -5.75
N ARG A 36 -13.52 25.22 -6.96
CA ARG A 36 -13.08 23.84 -7.18
C ARG A 36 -11.58 23.66 -6.96
N LEU A 37 -10.76 24.62 -7.38
CA LEU A 37 -9.30 24.60 -7.11
C LEU A 37 -9.02 24.62 -5.60
N LEU A 38 -9.67 25.54 -4.88
CA LEU A 38 -9.56 25.60 -3.42
C LEU A 38 -10.03 24.32 -2.74
N LEU A 39 -11.08 23.70 -3.25
CA LEU A 39 -11.57 22.42 -2.75
C LEU A 39 -10.48 21.33 -2.89
N VAL A 40 -9.87 21.21 -4.07
CA VAL A 40 -8.80 20.23 -4.29
C VAL A 40 -7.60 20.52 -3.37
N GLN A 41 -7.19 21.78 -3.22
CA GLN A 41 -6.12 22.16 -2.30
C GLN A 41 -6.44 21.84 -0.85
N TYR A 42 -7.66 22.08 -0.40
CA TYR A 42 -8.11 21.75 0.95
C TYR A 42 -7.91 20.27 1.29
N PHE A 43 -8.33 19.37 0.40
CA PHE A 43 -8.12 17.93 0.57
C PHE A 43 -6.66 17.53 0.44
N ALA A 44 -5.96 18.05 -0.58
CA ALA A 44 -4.56 17.72 -0.82
C ALA A 44 -3.67 18.13 0.38
N ALA A 45 -3.94 19.29 0.98
CA ALA A 45 -3.27 19.75 2.20
C ALA A 45 -3.60 18.87 3.41
N ALA A 46 -4.85 18.42 3.55
CA ALA A 46 -5.22 17.47 4.60
C ALA A 46 -4.50 16.12 4.42
N PHE A 47 -4.47 15.57 3.21
CA PHE A 47 -3.82 14.28 2.91
C PHE A 47 -2.29 14.31 3.03
N THR A 48 -1.67 15.50 2.94
CA THR A 48 -0.23 15.69 3.11
C THR A 48 0.14 16.31 4.47
N SER A 49 -0.81 16.37 5.41
CA SER A 49 -0.61 16.97 6.74
C SER A 49 -0.06 18.41 6.72
N ASN A 50 -0.32 19.17 5.66
CA ASN A 50 0.13 20.56 5.53
C ASN A 50 -0.87 21.50 6.22
N GLU A 51 -0.62 21.79 7.50
CA GLU A 51 -1.50 22.64 8.34
C GLU A 51 -1.67 24.06 7.80
N GLU A 52 -0.62 24.65 7.22
CA GLU A 52 -0.65 26.02 6.70
C GLU A 52 -1.57 26.12 5.49
N GLU A 53 -1.35 25.26 4.49
CA GLU A 53 -2.14 25.23 3.26
C GLU A 53 -3.58 24.81 3.51
N PHE A 54 -3.79 23.92 4.48
CA PHE A 54 -5.13 23.54 4.93
C PHE A 54 -5.90 24.74 5.50
N LYS A 55 -5.30 25.50 6.42
CA LYS A 55 -5.94 26.68 7.02
C LYS A 55 -6.16 27.79 6.01
N TRP A 56 -5.21 28.02 5.12
CA TRP A 56 -5.33 29.04 4.08
C TRP A 56 -6.49 28.71 3.13
N SER A 57 -6.56 27.47 2.62
CA SER A 57 -7.64 27.04 1.73
C SER A 57 -9.01 27.05 2.43
N GLN A 58 -9.07 26.61 3.69
CA GLN A 58 -10.25 26.71 4.56
C GLN A 58 -10.76 28.15 4.69
N TYR A 59 -9.86 29.09 4.98
CA TYR A 59 -10.20 30.51 5.11
C TYR A 59 -10.76 31.07 3.79
N LYS A 60 -10.09 30.79 2.67
CA LYS A 60 -10.54 31.25 1.35
C LYS A 60 -11.89 30.66 0.93
N LEU A 61 -12.12 29.36 1.19
CA LEU A 61 -13.43 28.72 1.00
C LEU A 61 -14.53 29.39 1.84
N SER A 62 -14.21 29.76 3.08
CA SER A 62 -15.15 30.47 3.97
C SER A 62 -15.48 31.87 3.44
N CYS A 63 -14.49 32.63 2.96
CA CYS A 63 -14.69 33.93 2.33
C CYS A 63 -15.60 33.83 1.09
N MET A 64 -15.34 32.86 0.21
CA MET A 64 -16.18 32.63 -0.97
C MET A 64 -17.62 32.30 -0.56
N HIS A 65 -17.80 31.40 0.42
CA HIS A 65 -19.13 31.02 0.91
C HIS A 65 -19.90 32.24 1.45
N MET A 66 -19.25 33.10 2.25
CA MET A 66 -19.87 34.32 2.74
C MET A 66 -20.29 35.25 1.60
N ALA A 67 -19.41 35.50 0.62
CA ALA A 67 -19.70 36.36 -0.54
C ALA A 67 -20.89 35.83 -1.38
N SER A 68 -21.02 34.50 -1.50
CA SER A 68 -22.15 33.89 -2.22
C SER A 68 -23.50 34.08 -1.54
N ASN A 69 -23.53 34.14 -0.20
CA ASN A 69 -24.74 34.29 0.59
C ASN A 69 -25.18 35.76 0.73
N THR A 70 -24.27 36.72 0.58
CA THR A 70 -24.57 38.16 0.72
C THR A 70 -24.93 38.85 -0.60
N SER A 71 -24.94 38.11 -1.73
CA SER A 71 -25.13 38.67 -3.09
C SER A 71 -24.08 39.71 -3.51
N ASN A 72 -22.97 39.83 -2.77
CA ASN A 72 -21.84 40.71 -3.10
C ASN A 72 -20.72 39.91 -3.78
N LEU A 73 -20.97 39.40 -4.99
CA LEU A 73 -19.90 38.81 -5.81
C LEU A 73 -18.82 39.85 -6.19
N SER A 74 -19.10 41.15 -6.01
CA SER A 74 -18.15 42.27 -6.13
C SER A 74 -17.07 42.29 -5.05
N ASP A 75 -17.24 41.58 -3.93
CA ASP A 75 -16.24 41.49 -2.85
C ASP A 75 -15.14 40.46 -3.17
N VAL A 76 -15.34 39.64 -4.21
CA VAL A 76 -14.30 38.78 -4.79
C VAL A 76 -13.59 39.57 -5.88
N ASP A 77 -12.62 40.39 -5.50
CA ASP A 77 -11.85 41.20 -6.43
C ASP A 77 -10.90 40.35 -7.31
N GLU A 78 -10.36 40.97 -8.36
CA GLU A 78 -9.42 40.29 -9.27
C GLU A 78 -8.13 39.85 -8.55
N ASP A 79 -7.70 40.59 -7.53
CA ASP A 79 -6.50 40.28 -6.75
C ASP A 79 -6.68 39.01 -5.92
N PHE A 80 -7.85 38.80 -5.31
CA PHE A 80 -8.22 37.58 -4.59
C PHE A 80 -8.22 36.37 -5.53
N VAL A 81 -8.79 36.50 -6.72
CA VAL A 81 -8.79 35.43 -7.73
C VAL A 81 -7.36 35.12 -8.19
N LYS A 82 -6.53 36.16 -8.37
CA LYS A 82 -5.13 36.00 -8.79
C LYS A 82 -4.28 35.33 -7.71
N GLU A 83 -4.43 35.74 -6.45
CA GLU A 83 -3.76 35.11 -5.30
C GLU A 83 -4.10 33.62 -5.25
N ILE A 84 -5.39 33.27 -5.36
CA ILE A 84 -5.81 31.88 -5.31
C ILE A 84 -5.22 31.08 -6.45
N LYS A 85 -5.34 31.56 -7.69
CA LYS A 85 -4.74 30.86 -8.83
C LYS A 85 -3.26 30.60 -8.58
N SER A 86 -2.49 31.64 -8.25
CA SER A 86 -1.05 31.52 -8.04
C SER A 86 -0.70 30.50 -6.95
N LYS A 87 -1.23 30.67 -5.74
CA LYS A 87 -0.92 29.77 -4.61
C LYS A 87 -1.42 28.35 -4.83
N THR A 88 -2.61 28.19 -5.39
CA THR A 88 -3.16 26.85 -5.64
C THR A 88 -2.39 26.12 -6.73
N PHE A 89 -1.94 26.81 -7.78
CA PHE A 89 -1.11 26.19 -8.81
C PHE A 89 0.26 25.79 -8.28
N GLU A 90 0.93 26.69 -7.56
CA GLU A 90 2.22 26.40 -6.91
C GLU A 90 2.07 25.18 -6.01
N PHE A 91 1.10 25.18 -5.10
CA PHE A 91 0.92 24.05 -4.20
C PHE A 91 0.53 22.75 -4.91
N LEU A 92 -0.50 22.76 -5.75
CA LEU A 92 -1.01 21.52 -6.34
C LEU A 92 -0.10 20.98 -7.44
N CYS A 93 0.34 21.82 -8.37
CA CYS A 93 1.07 21.37 -9.56
C CYS A 93 2.58 21.32 -9.30
N GLU A 94 3.14 22.32 -8.61
CA GLU A 94 4.58 22.39 -8.39
C GLU A 94 5.01 21.59 -7.14
N ASN A 95 4.25 21.63 -6.04
CA ASN A 95 4.64 20.89 -4.84
C ASN A 95 4.08 19.46 -4.80
N LEU A 96 2.85 19.26 -5.29
CA LEU A 96 2.15 17.98 -5.18
C LEU A 96 1.97 17.19 -6.48
N ARG A 97 2.42 17.74 -7.62
CA ARG A 97 2.38 17.09 -8.95
C ARG A 97 0.98 16.69 -9.41
N PHE A 98 0.00 17.54 -9.18
CA PHE A 98 -1.32 17.41 -9.80
C PHE A 98 -1.25 17.81 -11.28
N ASN A 99 -1.92 17.03 -12.13
CA ASN A 99 -1.95 17.21 -13.59
C ASN A 99 -2.99 18.23 -14.04
N LEU A 100 -3.08 19.38 -13.37
CA LEU A 100 -4.17 20.34 -13.61
C LEU A 100 -3.92 21.32 -14.77
N VAL A 101 -2.75 21.28 -15.41
CA VAL A 101 -2.34 22.25 -16.44
C VAL A 101 -2.45 21.65 -17.85
N GLU A 102 -3.13 22.34 -18.78
CA GLU A 102 -3.28 21.89 -20.18
C GLU A 102 -2.02 22.07 -21.04
N SER A 103 -1.26 23.16 -20.83
CA SER A 103 0.05 23.38 -21.45
C SER A 103 0.87 24.39 -20.65
N LEU A 104 2.19 24.18 -20.62
CA LEU A 104 3.18 25.16 -20.16
C LEU A 104 3.56 26.03 -21.37
N GLU A 105 2.64 26.85 -21.88
CA GLU A 105 3.00 27.87 -22.87
C GLU A 105 3.32 29.20 -22.19
N ASP A 106 4.59 29.58 -22.32
CA ASP A 106 5.26 30.87 -22.18
C ASP A 106 4.90 31.84 -21.04
N GLU A 107 5.90 32.02 -20.16
CA GLU A 107 6.38 33.21 -19.42
C GLU A 107 5.44 34.28 -18.84
N LEU A 108 4.11 34.25 -19.03
CA LEU A 108 3.17 35.21 -18.42
C LEU A 108 1.79 34.58 -18.15
N HIS A 109 1.68 33.87 -17.03
CA HIS A 109 0.46 33.78 -16.21
C HIS A 109 -0.83 33.20 -16.82
N LYS A 110 -0.80 32.30 -17.80
CA LYS A 110 -2.03 31.57 -18.21
C LYS A 110 -1.80 30.08 -18.40
N SER A 111 -1.34 29.38 -17.37
CA SER A 111 -1.62 27.95 -17.27
C SER A 111 -3.14 27.76 -17.30
N ARG A 112 -3.66 27.29 -18.43
CA ARG A 112 -5.08 26.93 -18.52
C ARG A 112 -5.31 25.70 -17.67
N VAL A 113 -6.27 25.79 -16.76
CA VAL A 113 -6.71 24.64 -15.96
C VAL A 113 -7.40 23.67 -16.90
N ASN A 114 -7.01 22.41 -16.86
CA ASN A 114 -7.75 21.34 -17.51
C ASN A 114 -9.04 21.09 -16.72
N ASP A 115 -10.15 21.66 -17.18
CA ASP A 115 -11.44 21.53 -16.49
C ASP A 115 -11.92 20.08 -16.41
N GLY A 116 -11.50 19.22 -17.34
CA GLY A 116 -11.77 17.77 -17.30
C GLY A 116 -11.12 17.11 -16.09
N ILE A 117 -9.81 17.30 -15.95
CA ILE A 117 -9.03 16.75 -14.82
C ILE A 117 -9.48 17.36 -13.50
N LEU A 118 -9.75 18.67 -13.45
CA LEU A 118 -10.29 19.32 -12.25
C LEU A 118 -11.64 18.72 -11.83
N ASN A 119 -12.51 18.40 -12.78
CA ASN A 119 -13.77 17.70 -12.48
C ASN A 119 -13.51 16.29 -11.92
N SER A 120 -12.55 15.54 -12.47
CA SER A 120 -12.12 14.23 -11.95
C SER A 120 -11.66 14.34 -10.50
N CYS A 121 -10.79 15.31 -10.16
CA CYS A 121 -10.36 15.57 -8.78
C CYS A 121 -11.55 15.84 -7.85
N VAL A 122 -12.43 16.77 -8.24
CA VAL A 122 -13.56 17.18 -7.40
C VAL A 122 -14.51 16.01 -7.17
N ASN A 123 -14.80 15.21 -8.21
CA ASN A 123 -15.64 14.02 -8.07
C ASN A 123 -15.01 12.98 -7.15
N PHE A 124 -13.70 12.77 -7.25
CA PHE A 124 -12.95 11.92 -6.34
C PHE A 124 -13.08 12.39 -4.89
N MET A 125 -12.81 13.67 -4.61
CA MET A 125 -12.92 14.24 -3.26
C MET A 125 -14.35 14.14 -2.72
N LEU A 126 -15.35 14.45 -3.53
CA LEU A 126 -16.76 14.29 -3.13
C LEU A 126 -17.11 12.83 -2.85
N SER A 127 -16.58 11.88 -3.62
CA SER A 127 -16.76 10.46 -3.35
C SER A 127 -16.07 10.03 -2.05
N TYR A 128 -14.87 10.52 -1.77
CA TYR A 128 -14.12 10.24 -0.54
C TYR A 128 -14.95 10.59 0.70
N ILE A 129 -15.55 11.78 0.70
CA ILE A 129 -16.33 12.26 1.84
C ILE A 129 -17.61 11.43 2.06
N ASN A 130 -18.25 10.96 1.00
CA ASN A 130 -19.52 10.24 1.09
C ASN A 130 -19.35 8.76 1.48
N GLN A 131 -18.13 8.30 1.79
CA GLN A 131 -17.83 6.92 2.16
C GLN A 131 -17.38 6.86 3.62
N ASP A 132 -18.11 6.12 4.46
CA ASP A 132 -17.89 6.12 5.92
C ASP A 132 -16.50 5.59 6.35
N VAL A 133 -15.74 4.87 5.49
CA VAL A 133 -14.53 4.14 5.93
C VAL A 133 -13.43 3.96 4.87
N ARG A 134 -13.54 4.50 3.63
CA ARG A 134 -12.57 4.18 2.57
C ARG A 134 -11.36 5.13 2.58
N THR A 135 -10.21 4.64 3.04
CA THR A 135 -8.91 5.36 2.98
C THR A 135 -7.98 4.83 1.89
N LEU A 136 -8.28 3.67 1.30
CA LEU A 136 -7.45 3.00 0.30
C LEU A 136 -8.02 3.12 -1.11
N PHE A 137 -7.20 3.62 -2.03
CA PHE A 137 -7.54 3.82 -3.44
C PHE A 137 -6.48 3.19 -4.33
N LEU A 138 -6.89 2.56 -5.43
CA LEU A 138 -5.94 2.10 -6.43
C LEU A 138 -5.29 3.32 -7.09
N TYR A 139 -4.00 3.23 -7.42
CA TYR A 139 -3.32 4.30 -8.13
C TYR A 139 -3.99 4.57 -9.48
N SER A 140 -4.52 3.54 -10.14
CA SER A 140 -5.34 3.68 -11.34
C SER A 140 -6.57 4.57 -11.18
N GLU A 141 -7.11 4.75 -9.97
CA GLU A 141 -8.25 5.64 -9.69
C GLU A 141 -7.85 7.13 -9.59
N ILE A 142 -6.56 7.43 -9.33
CA ILE A 142 -6.09 8.81 -9.07
C ILE A 142 -5.03 9.31 -10.04
N LYS A 143 -4.32 8.41 -10.74
CA LYS A 143 -3.17 8.71 -11.62
C LYS A 143 -3.47 9.70 -12.75
N GLU A 144 -4.75 9.84 -13.14
CA GLU A 144 -5.16 10.83 -14.14
C GLU A 144 -4.83 12.24 -13.65
N PHE A 145 -5.09 12.52 -12.37
CA PHE A 145 -5.01 13.86 -11.82
C PHE A 145 -3.91 14.09 -10.79
N TRP A 146 -3.34 13.03 -10.20
CA TRP A 146 -2.27 13.12 -9.21
C TRP A 146 -1.12 12.18 -9.57
N ASP A 147 0.01 12.74 -9.99
CA ASP A 147 1.24 11.98 -10.29
C ASP A 147 2.03 11.69 -9.01
N VAL A 148 1.58 10.68 -8.29
CA VAL A 148 2.23 10.20 -7.05
C VAL A 148 3.62 9.61 -7.32
N ASN A 149 3.86 9.11 -8.54
CA ASN A 149 5.18 8.61 -8.93
C ASN A 149 6.23 9.70 -8.95
N LEU A 150 5.92 10.83 -9.61
CA LEU A 150 6.81 11.97 -9.65
C LEU A 150 7.06 12.53 -8.25
N LEU A 151 6.00 12.57 -7.41
CA LEU A 151 6.10 12.99 -6.02
C LEU A 151 7.07 12.12 -5.20
N TYR A 152 7.08 10.79 -5.36
CA TYR A 152 8.02 9.93 -4.64
C TYR A 152 9.47 10.03 -5.14
N LYS A 153 9.67 10.12 -6.46
CA LYS A 153 11.01 10.23 -7.06
C LYS A 153 11.78 11.43 -6.53
N GLU A 154 11.10 12.57 -6.37
CA GLU A 154 11.72 13.81 -5.89
C GLU A 154 11.94 13.80 -4.37
N ASN A 155 11.17 13.01 -3.62
CA ASN A 155 11.23 12.92 -2.15
C ASN A 155 12.07 11.72 -1.64
N ALA A 156 13.07 11.29 -2.42
CA ALA A 156 14.10 10.32 -2.04
C ALA A 156 13.80 8.82 -2.24
N SER A 157 12.85 8.45 -3.11
CA SER A 157 12.57 7.04 -3.40
C SER A 157 12.49 6.75 -4.89
N GLU A 158 13.27 5.78 -5.39
CA GLU A 158 13.13 5.24 -6.77
C GLU A 158 11.88 4.35 -6.94
N VAL A 159 10.87 4.54 -6.09
CA VAL A 159 9.64 3.74 -6.09
C VAL A 159 8.84 4.01 -7.36
N CYS A 160 8.60 2.94 -8.12
CA CYS A 160 7.65 2.94 -9.23
C CYS A 160 6.30 2.41 -8.74
N VAL A 161 5.36 3.32 -8.50
CA VAL A 161 3.96 3.04 -8.23
C VAL A 161 3.28 2.56 -9.51
N LEU A 162 2.87 1.29 -9.50
CA LEU A 162 2.12 0.68 -10.60
C LEU A 162 0.61 0.95 -10.45
N PRO A 163 -0.18 0.88 -11.54
CA PRO A 163 -1.62 1.17 -11.50
C PRO A 163 -2.43 0.34 -10.49
N GLY A 164 -1.97 -0.88 -10.18
CA GLY A 164 -2.61 -1.78 -9.22
C GLY A 164 -2.19 -1.56 -7.77
N HIS A 165 -1.28 -0.62 -7.50
CA HIS A 165 -0.87 -0.32 -6.15
C HIS A 165 -1.94 0.46 -5.40
N TRP A 166 -2.04 0.19 -4.09
CA TRP A 166 -2.95 0.89 -3.20
C TRP A 166 -2.28 2.12 -2.60
N ILE A 167 -3.00 3.24 -2.56
CA ILE A 167 -2.61 4.50 -1.97
C ILE A 167 -3.56 4.79 -0.80
N GLU A 168 -2.98 4.89 0.39
CA GLU A 168 -3.63 5.29 1.63
C GLU A 168 -3.65 6.82 1.74
N LEU A 169 -4.86 7.37 1.86
CA LEU A 169 -5.14 8.79 2.07
C LEU A 169 -5.86 8.98 3.40
N VAL A 170 -5.09 9.34 4.43
CA VAL A 170 -5.63 9.65 5.77
C VAL A 170 -5.28 11.09 6.16
N PRO A 171 -6.30 11.96 6.31
CA PRO A 171 -6.12 13.36 6.72
C PRO A 171 -5.26 13.49 7.98
N PHE A 172 -4.25 14.36 7.91
CA PHE A 172 -3.33 14.72 9.01
C PHE A 172 -2.53 13.57 9.63
N LYS A 173 -2.55 12.37 9.03
CA LYS A 173 -1.76 11.24 9.53
C LYS A 173 -0.34 11.30 8.98
N TYR A 174 -0.21 11.45 7.66
CA TYR A 174 1.06 11.34 6.94
C TYR A 174 1.38 12.59 6.12
N ASN A 175 2.67 12.85 5.88
CA ASN A 175 3.13 14.04 5.15
C ASN A 175 3.03 13.87 3.62
N LEU A 176 2.82 12.64 3.15
CA LEU A 176 2.58 12.27 1.76
C LEU A 176 1.53 11.16 1.75
N PRO A 177 0.81 10.95 0.62
CA PRO A 177 0.09 9.71 0.38
C PRO A 177 1.02 8.53 0.69
N ILE A 178 0.50 7.46 1.28
CA ILE A 178 1.30 6.26 1.57
C ILE A 178 0.88 5.17 0.61
N HIS A 179 1.81 4.65 -0.19
CA HIS A 179 1.56 3.40 -0.88
C HIS A 179 1.53 2.27 0.15
N THR A 180 0.49 1.43 0.11
CA THR A 180 0.34 0.28 0.99
C THR A 180 0.31 -1.00 0.15
N PHE A 181 0.90 -2.05 0.69
CA PHE A 181 1.30 -3.22 -0.08
C PHE A 181 1.21 -4.45 0.83
N PRO A 182 0.29 -5.40 0.53
CA PRO A 182 -0.11 -6.45 1.47
C PRO A 182 1.04 -7.42 1.78
N GLU A 183 1.92 -7.66 0.81
CA GLU A 183 3.07 -8.54 0.93
C GLU A 183 4.12 -8.02 1.91
N TYR A 184 4.18 -6.71 2.14
CA TYR A 184 5.08 -6.16 3.15
C TYR A 184 4.58 -6.33 4.57
N PHE A 185 3.28 -6.22 4.81
CA PHE A 185 2.75 -6.58 6.13
C PHE A 185 3.03 -8.07 6.42
N ALA A 186 2.80 -8.95 5.44
CA ALA A 186 3.15 -10.36 5.57
C ALA A 186 4.66 -10.59 5.80
N TYR A 187 5.51 -9.83 5.11
CA TYR A 187 6.95 -9.83 5.32
C TYR A 187 7.33 -9.39 6.74
N GLN A 188 6.80 -8.25 7.21
CA GLN A 188 7.05 -7.74 8.56
C GLN A 188 6.65 -8.73 9.64
N ASP A 189 5.45 -9.32 9.52
CA ASP A 189 4.97 -10.32 10.45
C ASP A 189 5.88 -11.54 10.49
N MET A 190 6.31 -12.05 9.32
CA MET A 190 7.27 -13.14 9.21
C MET A 190 8.58 -12.82 9.93
N ILE A 191 9.16 -11.62 9.69
CA ILE A 191 10.41 -11.19 10.32
C ILE A 191 10.27 -11.07 11.83
N ASN A 192 9.21 -10.41 12.31
CA ASN A 192 9.00 -10.19 13.73
C ASN A 192 8.82 -11.52 14.49
N ILE A 193 8.05 -12.46 13.93
CA ILE A 193 7.87 -13.78 14.55
C ILE A 193 9.14 -14.63 14.46
N TRP A 194 9.94 -14.51 13.40
CA TRP A 194 11.26 -15.17 13.36
C TRP A 194 12.19 -14.64 14.46
N ASN A 195 12.25 -13.32 14.64
CA ASN A 195 13.09 -12.72 15.68
C ASN A 195 12.65 -13.16 17.09
N ASP A 196 11.34 -13.22 17.36
CA ASP A 196 10.79 -13.80 18.59
C ASP A 196 11.15 -15.29 18.74
N THR A 197 11.17 -16.05 17.63
CA THR A 197 11.58 -17.46 17.63
C THR A 197 13.04 -17.61 18.06
N ILE A 198 13.95 -16.80 17.52
CA ILE A 198 15.38 -16.82 17.88
C ILE A 198 15.59 -16.41 19.35
N GLU A 199 14.82 -15.45 19.87
CA GLU A 199 14.83 -15.11 21.30
C GLU A 199 14.45 -16.31 22.17
N LYS A 200 13.37 -17.00 21.81
CA LYS A 200 12.91 -18.18 22.53
C LYS A 200 13.89 -19.34 22.43
N TYR A 201 14.55 -19.52 21.29
CA TYR A 201 15.58 -20.54 21.10
C TYR A 201 16.77 -20.34 22.05
N ALA A 202 17.29 -19.11 22.12
CA ALA A 202 18.37 -18.78 23.04
C ALA A 202 17.98 -19.06 24.51
N VAL A 203 16.76 -18.67 24.90
CA VAL A 203 16.27 -18.91 26.26
C VAL A 203 16.14 -20.40 26.58
N ILE A 204 15.73 -21.25 25.63
CA ILE A 204 15.62 -22.71 25.85
C ILE A 204 16.98 -23.34 26.11
N ASN A 205 17.99 -22.92 25.37
CA ASN A 205 19.35 -23.47 25.47
C ASN A 205 20.04 -23.11 26.81
N ASP A 206 19.55 -22.08 27.52
CA ASP A 206 20.12 -21.59 28.78
C ASP A 206 19.42 -22.12 30.05
N ILE A 207 18.41 -23.00 29.96
CA ILE A 207 17.62 -23.45 31.13
C ILE A 207 18.31 -24.56 31.91
N ASP A 208 18.33 -24.44 33.24
CA ASP A 208 18.66 -25.53 34.16
C ASP A 208 17.60 -26.66 34.09
N PHE A 209 18.05 -27.86 33.71
CA PHE A 209 17.26 -29.09 33.57
C PHE A 209 16.45 -29.47 34.82
N ASN A 210 16.74 -28.89 35.99
CA ASN A 210 16.01 -29.12 37.22
C ASN A 210 14.58 -28.52 37.25
N ARG A 211 14.17 -27.71 36.27
CA ARG A 211 12.84 -27.06 36.20
C ARG A 211 11.95 -27.59 35.06
N GLN A 212 11.56 -28.85 35.14
CA GLN A 212 10.85 -29.57 34.06
C GLN A 212 9.55 -28.90 33.55
N SER A 213 8.77 -28.25 34.43
CA SER A 213 7.53 -27.55 34.01
C SER A 213 7.83 -26.29 33.18
N GLU A 214 8.85 -25.52 33.58
CA GLU A 214 9.30 -24.30 32.89
C GLU A 214 9.89 -24.64 31.52
N ILE A 215 10.65 -25.76 31.43
CA ILE A 215 11.21 -26.27 30.17
C ILE A 215 10.08 -26.63 29.20
N ARG A 216 9.05 -27.34 29.68
CA ARG A 216 7.95 -27.78 28.83
C ARG A 216 7.16 -26.59 28.27
N GLU A 217 6.87 -25.59 29.10
CA GLU A 217 6.18 -24.37 28.67
C GLU A 217 6.98 -23.60 27.60
N LYS A 218 8.27 -23.38 27.85
CA LYS A 218 9.14 -22.67 26.90
C LYS A 218 9.30 -23.44 25.60
N HIS A 219 9.43 -24.76 25.65
CA HIS A 219 9.49 -25.61 24.46
C HIS A 219 8.20 -25.53 23.62
N TYR A 220 7.03 -25.55 24.25
CA TYR A 220 5.77 -25.37 23.50
C TYR A 220 5.64 -23.97 22.91
N SER A 221 6.08 -22.94 23.63
CA SER A 221 6.10 -21.55 23.13
C SER A 221 7.00 -21.41 21.90
N PHE A 222 8.21 -21.98 21.94
CA PHE A 222 9.13 -22.02 20.81
C PHE A 222 8.58 -22.79 19.62
N ASN A 223 8.08 -24.01 19.82
CA ASN A 223 7.49 -24.80 18.74
C ASN A 223 6.27 -24.10 18.13
N SER A 224 5.53 -23.34 18.94
CA SER A 224 4.45 -22.49 18.43
C SER A 224 4.98 -21.38 17.54
N SER A 225 6.03 -20.67 17.94
CA SER A 225 6.64 -19.65 17.09
C SER A 225 7.21 -20.23 15.79
N LEU A 226 7.87 -21.40 15.83
CA LEU A 226 8.36 -22.09 14.63
C LEU A 226 7.25 -22.41 13.62
N ARG A 227 6.13 -22.97 14.07
CA ARG A 227 4.97 -23.23 13.21
C ARG A 227 4.41 -21.93 12.62
N THR A 228 4.28 -20.89 13.45
CA THR A 228 3.78 -19.59 13.01
C THR A 228 4.72 -18.96 11.98
N SER A 229 6.04 -19.00 12.18
CA SER A 229 7.02 -18.53 11.21
C SER A 229 6.84 -19.21 9.86
N LEU A 230 6.72 -20.54 9.82
CA LEU A 230 6.53 -21.28 8.58
C LEU A 230 5.23 -20.90 7.86
N ILE A 231 4.13 -20.76 8.61
CA ILE A 231 2.84 -20.32 8.06
C ILE A 231 2.96 -18.92 7.46
N LEU A 232 3.63 -18.00 8.16
CA LEU A 232 3.84 -16.62 7.71
C LEU A 232 4.77 -16.55 6.49
N GLY A 233 5.78 -17.41 6.40
CA GLY A 233 6.62 -17.51 5.20
C GLY A 233 5.80 -17.87 3.96
N VAL A 234 4.97 -18.92 4.05
CA VAL A 234 4.10 -19.29 2.92
C VAL A 234 3.11 -18.18 2.61
N HIS A 235 2.54 -17.53 3.64
CA HIS A 235 1.63 -16.40 3.48
C HIS A 235 2.28 -15.20 2.77
N PHE A 236 3.55 -14.90 3.07
CA PHE A 236 4.32 -13.87 2.39
C PHE A 236 4.45 -14.17 0.89
N PHE A 237 4.85 -15.40 0.53
CA PHE A 237 4.97 -15.81 -0.87
C PHE A 237 3.63 -15.75 -1.62
N GLU A 238 2.56 -16.27 -1.01
CA GLU A 238 1.21 -16.19 -1.56
C GLU A 238 0.84 -14.73 -1.84
N THR A 239 0.92 -13.87 -0.82
CA THR A 239 0.55 -12.46 -0.92
C THR A 239 1.34 -11.73 -2.00
N TYR A 240 2.65 -11.99 -2.08
CA TYR A 240 3.52 -11.50 -3.16
C TYR A 240 3.00 -11.93 -4.54
N LEU A 241 2.77 -13.23 -4.76
CA LEU A 241 2.28 -13.74 -6.04
C LEU A 241 0.93 -13.16 -6.46
N TYR A 242 -0.03 -13.06 -5.52
CA TYR A 242 -1.33 -12.48 -5.82
C TYR A 242 -1.20 -11.01 -6.20
N TYR A 243 -0.38 -10.24 -5.48
CA TYR A 243 -0.21 -8.82 -5.76
C TYR A 243 0.47 -8.59 -7.13
N LEU A 244 1.51 -9.37 -7.42
CA LEU A 244 2.16 -9.38 -8.73
C LEU A 244 1.17 -9.75 -9.84
N TYR A 245 0.36 -10.80 -9.66
CA TYR A 245 -0.67 -11.20 -10.63
C TYR A 245 -1.65 -10.04 -10.94
N TYR A 246 -2.15 -9.36 -9.91
CA TYR A 246 -3.09 -8.25 -10.10
C TYR A 246 -2.45 -7.05 -10.79
N ASN A 247 -1.18 -6.75 -10.51
CA ASN A 247 -0.44 -5.71 -11.22
C ASN A 247 -0.26 -6.06 -12.71
N LEU A 248 0.19 -7.29 -13.02
CA LEU A 248 0.36 -7.76 -14.40
C LEU A 248 -0.97 -7.75 -15.17
N LYS A 249 -2.08 -8.08 -14.52
CA LYS A 249 -3.42 -8.04 -15.12
C LYS A 249 -3.83 -6.63 -15.56
N GLN A 250 -3.33 -5.58 -14.92
CA GLN A 250 -3.72 -4.19 -15.21
C GLN A 250 -2.89 -3.52 -16.31
N THR A 251 -1.75 -4.09 -16.73
CA THR A 251 -0.84 -3.44 -17.68
C THR A 251 -1.25 -3.61 -19.15
N ASN A 252 -2.25 -4.45 -19.46
CA ASN A 252 -2.67 -4.85 -20.82
C ASN A 252 -1.58 -5.52 -21.69
N GLU A 253 -0.31 -5.50 -21.28
CA GLU A 253 0.82 -6.06 -22.04
C GLU A 253 0.72 -7.59 -22.19
N PHE A 254 0.18 -8.26 -21.18
CA PHE A 254 -0.01 -9.71 -21.17
C PHE A 254 -1.42 -10.13 -21.57
N SER A 255 -2.05 -9.33 -22.42
CA SER A 255 -3.45 -9.53 -22.79
C SER A 255 -3.70 -10.91 -23.39
N ASP A 256 -2.71 -11.58 -23.97
CA ASP A 256 -2.83 -12.93 -24.56
C ASP A 256 -2.74 -14.10 -23.57
N ASN A 257 -2.27 -13.87 -22.34
CA ASN A 257 -2.15 -14.91 -21.34
C ASN A 257 -3.52 -15.43 -20.90
N ARG A 258 -3.69 -16.76 -20.91
CA ARG A 258 -4.96 -17.42 -20.57
C ARG A 258 -5.43 -17.13 -19.14
N LEU A 259 -4.52 -17.00 -18.17
CA LEU A 259 -4.89 -16.72 -16.78
C LEU A 259 -5.32 -15.25 -16.59
N ILE A 260 -4.74 -14.33 -17.36
CA ILE A 260 -5.09 -12.89 -17.32
C ILE A 260 -6.43 -12.62 -17.99
N LYS A 261 -6.73 -13.28 -19.13
CA LYS A 261 -8.03 -13.16 -19.83
C LYS A 261 -9.22 -13.66 -19.02
N ARG A 262 -9.00 -14.49 -17.99
CA ARG A 262 -10.09 -15.10 -17.23
C ARG A 262 -10.77 -14.08 -16.32
N SER A 263 -12.02 -13.77 -16.67
CA SER A 263 -12.96 -13.02 -15.84
C SER A 263 -13.79 -13.91 -14.91
N ASP A 264 -13.76 -15.23 -15.11
CA ASP A 264 -14.59 -16.25 -14.44
C ASP A 264 -13.99 -16.77 -13.13
N VAL A 265 -12.69 -16.57 -12.91
CA VAL A 265 -11.98 -17.16 -11.78
C VAL A 265 -12.19 -16.32 -10.52
N ARG A 266 -13.01 -16.84 -9.59
CA ARG A 266 -13.22 -16.24 -8.25
C ARG A 266 -11.99 -16.35 -7.34
N LYS A 267 -11.15 -17.37 -7.55
CA LYS A 267 -9.92 -17.61 -6.78
C LYS A 267 -8.87 -18.28 -7.67
N ILE A 268 -7.74 -17.62 -7.84
CA ILE A 268 -6.54 -18.14 -8.50
C ILE A 268 -5.66 -18.78 -7.42
N ASN A 269 -4.82 -19.76 -7.74
CA ASN A 269 -3.86 -20.32 -6.79
C ASN A 269 -2.41 -20.08 -7.24
N ASP A 270 -1.47 -20.28 -6.32
CA ASP A 270 -0.05 -19.98 -6.53
C ASP A 270 0.53 -20.78 -7.71
N LYS A 271 0.12 -22.05 -7.83
CA LYS A 271 0.49 -22.92 -8.95
C LYS A 271 0.09 -22.33 -10.31
N GLN A 272 -1.13 -21.81 -10.42
CA GLN A 272 -1.58 -21.15 -11.63
C GLN A 272 -0.75 -19.89 -11.92
N ILE A 273 -0.44 -19.09 -10.89
CA ILE A 273 0.37 -17.88 -11.08
C ILE A 273 1.78 -18.26 -11.56
N VAL A 274 2.45 -19.21 -10.90
CA VAL A 274 3.81 -19.61 -11.27
C VAL A 274 3.84 -20.31 -12.63
N GLU A 275 3.10 -21.40 -12.80
CA GLU A 275 3.23 -22.27 -13.97
C GLU A 275 2.50 -21.73 -15.21
N THR A 276 1.38 -21.02 -15.03
CA THR A 276 0.54 -20.57 -16.17
C THR A 276 0.78 -19.11 -16.52
N LEU A 277 1.21 -18.27 -15.57
CA LEU A 277 1.54 -16.88 -15.85
C LEU A 277 3.05 -16.68 -15.90
N LEU A 278 3.78 -16.89 -14.81
CA LEU A 278 5.18 -16.48 -14.74
C LEU A 278 6.09 -17.27 -15.69
N TYR A 279 5.97 -18.60 -15.76
CA TYR A 279 6.77 -19.40 -16.70
C TYR A 279 6.47 -19.11 -18.17
N ASN A 280 5.23 -18.72 -18.50
CA ASN A 280 4.85 -18.42 -19.87
C ASN A 280 5.32 -17.02 -20.31
N GLU A 281 5.16 -16.01 -19.44
CA GLU A 281 5.49 -14.63 -19.79
C GLU A 281 6.96 -14.28 -19.49
N PHE A 282 7.63 -15.06 -18.63
CA PHE A 282 9.04 -14.91 -18.26
C PHE A 282 9.76 -16.29 -18.33
N PRO A 283 10.04 -16.82 -19.54
CA PRO A 283 10.52 -18.21 -19.71
C PRO A 283 11.80 -18.56 -18.96
N ASP A 284 12.72 -17.60 -18.80
CA ASP A 284 13.97 -17.81 -18.06
C ASP A 284 13.75 -18.09 -16.57
N LEU A 285 12.58 -17.73 -16.05
CA LEU A 285 12.22 -17.90 -14.64
C LEU A 285 12.05 -19.38 -14.29
N GLU A 286 11.49 -20.21 -15.19
CA GLU A 286 11.35 -21.65 -14.95
C GLU A 286 12.70 -22.29 -14.63
N LEU A 287 13.73 -22.00 -15.43
CA LEU A 287 15.08 -22.52 -15.22
C LEU A 287 15.71 -22.03 -13.91
N LYS A 288 15.39 -20.80 -13.48
CA LYS A 288 15.99 -20.16 -12.31
C LYS A 288 15.34 -20.58 -11.00
N ILE A 289 14.02 -20.80 -10.97
CA ILE A 289 13.30 -21.06 -9.72
C ILE A 289 12.73 -22.46 -9.58
N ASN A 290 12.72 -23.33 -10.61
CA ASN A 290 12.03 -24.62 -10.52
C ASN A 290 12.50 -25.47 -9.33
N VAL A 291 13.81 -25.50 -9.04
CA VAL A 291 14.34 -26.25 -7.87
C VAL A 291 13.75 -25.70 -6.57
N ASN A 292 13.78 -24.38 -6.38
CA ASN A 292 13.21 -23.75 -5.20
C ASN A 292 11.68 -23.91 -5.14
N TYR A 293 11.02 -23.92 -6.30
CA TYR A 293 9.58 -24.12 -6.42
C TYR A 293 9.17 -25.52 -5.96
N GLN A 294 9.90 -26.57 -6.34
CA GLN A 294 9.64 -27.93 -5.83
C GLN A 294 9.78 -28.00 -4.30
N LYS A 295 10.83 -27.38 -3.73
CA LYS A 295 11.00 -27.28 -2.27
C LYS A 295 9.90 -26.47 -1.59
N TYR A 296 9.41 -25.43 -2.26
CA TYR A 296 8.27 -24.66 -1.79
C TYR A 296 7.00 -25.51 -1.77
N LEU A 297 6.75 -26.37 -2.77
CA LEU A 297 5.61 -27.29 -2.75
C LEU A 297 5.68 -28.27 -1.56
N GLU A 298 6.87 -28.77 -1.21
CA GLU A 298 7.07 -29.58 0.01
C GLU A 298 6.76 -28.76 1.28
N THR A 299 7.20 -27.50 1.32
CA THR A 299 6.90 -26.57 2.42
C THR A 299 5.40 -26.29 2.52
N LEU A 300 4.72 -26.15 1.40
CA LEU A 300 3.28 -25.93 1.30
C LEU A 300 2.49 -27.11 1.87
N GLU A 301 2.89 -28.34 1.55
CA GLU A 301 2.28 -29.55 2.13
C GLU A 301 2.45 -29.58 3.66
N TYR A 302 3.63 -29.20 4.15
CA TYR A 302 3.89 -29.11 5.59
C TYR A 302 3.01 -28.04 6.25
N ARG A 303 2.93 -26.84 5.65
CA ARG A 303 2.06 -25.74 6.12
C ARG A 303 0.60 -26.18 6.15
N ASP A 304 0.10 -26.78 5.08
CA ASP A 304 -1.29 -27.24 4.97
C ASP A 304 -1.59 -28.32 6.01
N ALA A 305 -0.62 -29.19 6.32
CA ALA A 305 -0.74 -30.14 7.41
C ALA A 305 -0.88 -29.47 8.78
N LEU A 306 -0.20 -28.34 9.03
CA LEU A 306 -0.33 -27.55 10.26
C LEU A 306 -1.66 -26.80 10.36
N VAL A 307 -2.16 -26.24 9.25
CA VAL A 307 -3.39 -25.43 9.22
C VAL A 307 -4.65 -26.29 9.23
N HIS A 308 -4.64 -27.42 8.50
CA HIS A 308 -5.79 -28.31 8.33
C HIS A 308 -5.65 -29.61 9.11
N MET A 309 -5.09 -29.53 10.31
CA MET A 309 -4.81 -30.72 11.09
C MET A 309 -6.04 -31.58 11.35
N SER A 310 -5.85 -32.85 11.09
CA SER A 310 -6.69 -33.95 11.54
C SER A 310 -5.84 -34.89 12.38
N ALA A 311 -6.38 -35.42 13.47
CA ALA A 311 -5.71 -36.46 14.26
C ALA A 311 -5.51 -37.77 13.45
N PHE A 312 -6.14 -37.90 12.29
CA PHE A 312 -6.15 -39.08 11.44
C PHE A 312 -5.19 -38.92 10.26
N SER A 313 -4.45 -39.98 9.93
CA SER A 313 -3.65 -40.06 8.71
C SER A 313 -3.91 -41.36 7.96
N GLU A 314 -3.70 -41.33 6.65
CA GLU A 314 -3.79 -42.50 5.78
C GLU A 314 -2.50 -43.35 5.79
N LYS A 315 -1.41 -42.87 6.41
CA LYS A 315 -0.06 -43.46 6.34
C LYS A 315 0.52 -43.90 7.71
N GLY A 316 -0.31 -44.13 8.72
CA GLY A 316 0.08 -44.81 9.97
C GLY A 316 0.76 -43.97 11.05
N PHE A 317 1.10 -42.71 10.79
CA PHE A 317 1.61 -41.76 11.80
C PHE A 317 0.62 -40.61 12.01
N SER A 318 0.40 -40.17 13.26
CA SER A 318 -0.49 -39.03 13.53
C SER A 318 0.10 -37.75 12.95
N ARG A 319 -0.71 -36.97 12.21
CA ARG A 319 -0.34 -35.62 11.76
C ARG A 319 -0.13 -34.66 12.94
N MET A 320 -0.57 -35.03 14.16
CA MET A 320 -0.27 -34.27 15.37
C MET A 320 1.22 -34.27 15.73
N GLN A 321 2.04 -35.18 15.18
CA GLN A 321 3.48 -35.19 15.45
C GLN A 321 4.13 -33.85 15.02
N TYR A 322 3.67 -33.25 13.92
CA TYR A 322 4.12 -31.95 13.44
C TYR A 322 3.79 -30.78 14.40
N LEU A 323 2.91 -30.99 15.37
CA LEU A 323 2.68 -30.02 16.46
C LEU A 323 3.61 -30.19 17.64
N LEU A 324 4.04 -31.41 17.88
CA LEU A 324 4.80 -31.72 19.08
C LEU A 324 6.26 -31.37 18.87
N ASP A 325 6.77 -31.60 17.66
CA ASP A 325 8.17 -31.43 17.34
C ASP A 325 8.34 -30.92 15.90
N ILE A 326 8.90 -29.72 15.79
CA ILE A 326 9.19 -29.05 14.52
C ILE A 326 10.64 -28.60 14.57
N ASP A 327 11.39 -28.97 13.53
CA ASP A 327 12.81 -28.70 13.46
C ASP A 327 13.06 -27.27 12.95
N ILE A 328 13.83 -26.50 13.72
CA ILE A 328 14.22 -25.14 13.35
C ILE A 328 15.02 -25.11 12.05
N ASP A 329 15.84 -26.12 11.76
CA ASP A 329 16.61 -26.21 10.52
C ASP A 329 15.70 -26.30 9.30
N ILE A 330 14.61 -27.05 9.42
CA ILE A 330 13.60 -27.18 8.35
C ILE A 330 12.91 -25.84 8.14
N VAL A 331 12.44 -25.21 9.22
CA VAL A 331 11.77 -23.90 9.13
C VAL A 331 12.70 -22.85 8.53
N SER A 332 13.94 -22.77 9.01
CA SER A 332 14.95 -21.83 8.53
C SER A 332 15.20 -21.97 7.03
N LYS A 333 15.41 -23.21 6.56
CA LYS A 333 15.64 -23.51 5.13
C LYS A 333 14.42 -23.20 4.28
N SER A 334 13.22 -23.48 4.78
CA SER A 334 11.97 -23.15 4.09
C SER A 334 11.78 -21.64 3.94
N LEU A 335 12.01 -20.86 5.01
CA LEU A 335 11.92 -19.39 4.97
C LEU A 335 12.95 -18.77 4.04
N GLN A 336 14.20 -19.24 4.10
CA GLN A 336 15.24 -18.79 3.19
C GLN A 336 14.87 -19.10 1.73
N ASN A 337 14.43 -20.34 1.45
CA ASN A 337 13.99 -20.73 0.11
C ASN A 337 12.86 -19.84 -0.42
N ILE A 338 11.90 -19.47 0.44
CA ILE A 338 10.79 -18.58 0.09
C ILE A 338 11.30 -17.18 -0.26
N VAL A 339 12.14 -16.59 0.59
CA VAL A 339 12.66 -15.24 0.37
C VAL A 339 13.56 -15.18 -0.87
N ASP A 340 14.42 -16.19 -1.08
CA ASP A 340 15.25 -16.32 -2.27
C ASP A 340 14.39 -16.42 -3.54
N MET A 341 13.29 -17.18 -3.50
CA MET A 341 12.36 -17.28 -4.62
C MET A 341 11.71 -15.94 -4.96
N VAL A 342 11.19 -15.25 -3.95
CA VAL A 342 10.58 -13.93 -4.13
C VAL A 342 11.59 -12.98 -4.76
N GLU A 343 12.81 -12.96 -4.27
CA GLU A 343 13.89 -12.12 -4.81
C GLU A 343 14.18 -12.44 -6.28
N ILE A 344 14.33 -13.72 -6.63
CA ILE A 344 14.61 -14.12 -8.01
C ILE A 344 13.44 -13.73 -8.92
N ILE A 345 12.19 -13.95 -8.49
CA ILE A 345 11.02 -13.58 -9.29
C ILE A 345 11.01 -12.06 -9.51
N ASP A 346 11.17 -11.27 -8.45
CA ASP A 346 11.09 -9.81 -8.50
C ASP A 346 12.17 -9.21 -9.42
N ILE A 347 13.39 -9.75 -9.36
CA ILE A 347 14.48 -9.36 -10.26
C ILE A 347 14.16 -9.70 -11.72
N GLN A 348 13.52 -10.84 -11.99
CA GLN A 348 13.22 -11.27 -13.37
C GLN A 348 12.05 -10.53 -14.00
N VAL A 349 11.08 -10.08 -13.21
CA VAL A 349 9.95 -9.30 -13.74
C VAL A 349 10.28 -7.81 -13.86
N GLU A 350 11.44 -7.37 -13.34
CA GLU A 350 12.04 -6.02 -13.43
C GLU A 350 11.01 -4.89 -13.32
N LYS A 351 10.50 -4.41 -14.47
CA LYS A 351 9.55 -3.29 -14.58
C LYS A 351 8.19 -3.54 -13.91
N TYR A 352 7.89 -4.79 -13.57
CA TYR A 352 6.69 -5.19 -12.82
C TYR A 352 6.99 -5.65 -11.40
N GLY A 353 8.25 -5.55 -10.97
CA GLY A 353 8.65 -5.85 -9.60
C GLY A 353 7.81 -5.03 -8.62
N ILE A 354 7.37 -5.69 -7.56
CA ILE A 354 6.48 -5.11 -6.55
C ILE A 354 7.21 -4.83 -5.24
N LEU A 355 8.44 -5.32 -5.08
CA LEU A 355 9.27 -5.10 -3.89
C LEU A 355 10.07 -3.80 -3.95
N PHE A 356 9.44 -2.69 -4.30
CA PHE A 356 10.09 -1.37 -4.33
C PHE A 356 10.67 -0.93 -2.97
N TRP A 357 10.17 -1.51 -1.88
CA TRP A 357 10.61 -1.28 -0.50
C TRP A 357 11.84 -2.09 -0.11
N LYS A 358 12.25 -3.07 -0.92
CA LYS A 358 13.38 -3.96 -0.61
C LYS A 358 14.66 -3.19 -0.30
N GLY A 359 14.95 -2.12 -1.05
CA GLY A 359 16.14 -1.29 -0.86
C GLY A 359 16.11 -0.41 0.40
N MET A 360 14.99 -0.35 1.12
CA MET A 360 14.85 0.44 2.34
C MET A 360 15.41 -0.28 3.57
N PHE A 361 15.63 -1.61 3.49
CA PHE A 361 16.01 -2.45 4.63
C PHE A 361 17.01 -3.53 4.24
N GLU A 362 17.65 -4.15 5.24
CA GLU A 362 18.46 -5.35 5.01
C GLU A 362 17.54 -6.52 4.61
N TRP A 363 17.92 -7.23 3.55
CA TRP A 363 17.20 -8.42 3.11
C TRP A 363 17.43 -9.55 4.12
N PRO A 364 16.39 -10.32 4.49
CA PRO A 364 16.48 -11.13 5.69
C PRO A 364 17.28 -12.40 5.43
N ILE A 365 17.95 -12.84 6.48
CA ILE A 365 18.67 -14.11 6.52
C ILE A 365 18.01 -14.96 7.61
N PHE A 366 17.59 -16.16 7.23
CA PHE A 366 17.02 -17.12 8.17
C PHE A 366 18.07 -18.14 8.55
N ASN A 367 18.59 -18.01 9.77
CA ASN A 367 19.41 -19.01 10.46
C ASN A 367 19.22 -18.90 11.99
N GLU A 368 19.56 -19.96 12.72
CA GLU A 368 19.25 -20.11 14.15
C GLU A 368 19.88 -19.07 15.08
N THR A 369 20.82 -18.27 14.59
CA THR A 369 21.58 -17.31 15.41
C THR A 369 21.40 -15.86 14.95
N HIS A 370 20.69 -15.63 13.86
CA HIS A 370 20.55 -14.31 13.27
C HIS A 370 19.15 -13.75 13.50
N LYS A 371 19.11 -12.63 14.21
CA LYS A 371 17.95 -11.75 14.25
C LYS A 371 18.06 -10.76 13.09
N ASN A 372 17.01 -10.70 12.30
CA ASN A 372 16.87 -9.73 11.23
C ASN A 372 16.53 -8.36 11.81
N SER A 373 16.85 -7.27 11.10
CA SER A 373 16.49 -5.93 11.54
C SER A 373 14.98 -5.82 11.71
N THR A 374 14.50 -5.51 12.91
CA THR A 374 13.07 -5.31 13.15
C THR A 374 12.60 -4.04 12.45
N LEU A 375 11.50 -4.17 11.72
CA LEU A 375 10.91 -3.10 10.92
C LEU A 375 9.91 -2.34 11.79
N THR A 376 10.38 -1.43 12.63
CA THR A 376 9.49 -0.44 13.28
C THR A 376 9.12 0.62 12.26
N ILE A 377 7.83 0.68 11.88
CA ILE A 377 7.23 1.82 11.16
C ILE A 377 7.00 2.97 12.13
#